data_AF-A0A0U2VPU0-F1
#
_entry.id   AF-A0A0U2VPU0-F1
#
_cell.length_a   1.000
_cell.length_b   1.000
_cell.length_c   1.000
_cell.angle_alpha   90.00
_cell.angle_beta   90.00
_cell.angle_gamma   90.00
#
_symmetry.space_group_name_H-M   'P 1'
#
loop_
_entity.id
_entity.type
_entity.pdbx_description
1 polymer ?
#
loop_
_entity_poly.entity_id
_entity_poly.type
_entity_poly.pdbx_seq_one_letter_code
_entity_poly.pdbx_strand_id
1 'polypeptide(L)'
;MFFKKWLQNNKHKQQPATPQSMDDLLTLLKRSSDFRQFSLTNEKGYLIISYYRTLVDHQKLQERVLKAFRELALQQSDIHRIDDITNIIPIEDIVITEDTEMIESKLLQGYGMLQLKASDRRCAMIQLFHENTGLRDQNEAENEFSVVGPKIGFVENIEINIHLLRQHINSSQLIIKEMNIGSMSHTKVIIIYIEGVTNEHHVQTMTERLQNIDYDVVFDSSQLHQIISDNSLTPFPLALTTERVDRAVWSLITGQVAVLSNGSPYAITAPATLLDFFISPEDYYLPWLLASFFRVIRIFGALFSIFASSIYIAVLTYHYEMIPRVLLGPLNFSRHNVPFPPVLEVFFLEITIELLREAGARLPAKVG
;
A
#
# COMPACT_ATOMS: atom_id res chain seq x y z
N MET A 1 4.16 -33.38 19.96
CA MET A 1 2.80 -33.09 20.48
C MET A 1 2.42 -31.60 20.38
N PHE A 2 3.36 -30.67 20.57
CA PHE A 2 3.13 -29.22 20.44
C PHE A 2 2.76 -28.73 19.03
N PHE A 3 3.38 -29.30 17.99
CA PHE A 3 3.11 -28.90 16.59
C PHE A 3 1.68 -29.20 16.13
N LYS A 4 1.07 -30.29 16.64
CA LYS A 4 -0.32 -30.67 16.37
C LYS A 4 -1.32 -29.74 17.07
N LYS A 5 -1.01 -29.29 18.30
CA LYS A 5 -1.82 -28.29 19.03
C LYS A 5 -1.73 -26.90 18.39
N TRP A 6 -0.57 -26.52 17.85
CA TRP A 6 -0.42 -25.27 17.10
C TRP A 6 -1.21 -25.27 15.78
N LEU A 7 -1.19 -26.38 15.03
CA LEU A 7 -2.03 -26.57 13.84
C LEU A 7 -3.54 -26.64 14.14
N GLN A 8 -3.94 -27.13 15.33
CA GLN A 8 -5.35 -27.13 15.75
C GLN A 8 -5.81 -25.73 16.21
N ASN A 9 -4.96 -24.94 16.87
CA ASN A 9 -5.31 -23.57 17.27
C ASN A 9 -5.41 -22.61 16.07
N ASN A 10 -4.65 -22.83 15.00
CA ASN A 10 -4.76 -22.01 13.78
C ASN A 10 -5.97 -22.36 12.89
N LYS A 11 -6.64 -23.50 13.12
CA LYS A 11 -7.93 -23.80 12.46
C LYS A 11 -9.12 -23.02 13.05
N HIS A 12 -8.94 -22.33 14.18
CA HIS A 12 -9.97 -21.52 14.83
C HIS A 12 -9.82 -20.00 14.62
N LYS A 13 -8.91 -19.54 13.77
CA LYS A 13 -9.08 -18.21 13.16
C LYS A 13 -10.29 -18.31 12.25
N GLN A 14 -11.40 -17.72 12.69
CA GLN A 14 -12.67 -17.66 11.97
C GLN A 14 -12.37 -17.33 10.51
N GLN A 15 -12.62 -18.29 9.61
CA GLN A 15 -12.84 -17.94 8.22
C GLN A 15 -14.02 -16.96 8.22
N PRO A 16 -13.86 -15.76 7.66
CA PRO A 16 -14.96 -14.82 7.54
C PRO A 16 -16.06 -15.52 6.74
N ALA A 17 -17.30 -15.35 7.19
CA ALA A 17 -18.45 -16.05 6.63
C ALA A 17 -18.56 -15.72 5.14
N THR A 18 -18.46 -16.74 4.29
CA THR A 18 -18.77 -16.61 2.86
C THR A 18 -20.20 -16.07 2.73
N PRO A 19 -20.44 -15.00 1.95
CA PRO A 19 -21.77 -14.43 1.82
C PRO A 19 -22.74 -15.48 1.27
N GLN A 20 -23.77 -15.84 2.04
CA GLN A 20 -24.74 -16.87 1.69
C GLN A 20 -25.87 -16.35 0.79
N SER A 21 -25.95 -15.03 0.61
CA SER A 21 -26.97 -14.33 -0.17
C SER A 21 -26.36 -13.19 -0.99
N MET A 22 -26.98 -12.88 -2.14
CA MET A 22 -26.62 -11.73 -2.98
C MET A 22 -26.69 -10.40 -2.20
N ASP A 23 -27.68 -10.25 -1.32
CA ASP A 23 -27.83 -9.04 -0.50
C ASP A 23 -26.68 -8.90 0.50
N ASP A 24 -26.22 -10.01 1.10
CA ASP A 24 -25.08 -10.02 2.01
C ASP A 24 -23.79 -9.66 1.27
N LEU A 25 -23.60 -10.20 0.07
CA LEU A 25 -22.47 -9.83 -0.79
C LEU A 25 -22.50 -8.33 -1.12
N LEU A 26 -23.64 -7.80 -1.56
CA LEU A 26 -23.75 -6.38 -1.89
C LEU A 26 -23.54 -5.46 -0.67
N THR A 27 -23.99 -5.86 0.51
CA THR A 27 -23.74 -5.09 1.74
C THR A 27 -22.26 -5.12 2.13
N LEU A 28 -21.57 -6.25 1.93
CA LEU A 28 -20.13 -6.36 2.12
C LEU A 28 -19.36 -5.44 1.15
N LEU A 29 -19.65 -5.55 -0.16
CA LEU A 29 -18.94 -4.78 -1.19
C LEU A 29 -19.14 -3.26 -1.04
N LYS A 30 -20.35 -2.82 -0.63
CA LYS A 30 -20.68 -1.41 -0.38
C LYS A 30 -19.90 -0.77 0.78
N ARG A 31 -19.20 -1.56 1.62
CA ARG A 31 -18.35 -1.02 2.68
C ARG A 31 -17.13 -0.29 2.13
N SER A 32 -16.67 -0.65 0.93
CA SER A 32 -15.56 0.01 0.26
C SER A 32 -16.05 1.18 -0.59
N SER A 33 -15.42 2.34 -0.46
CA SER A 33 -15.85 3.59 -1.13
C SER A 33 -15.74 3.57 -2.66
N ASP A 34 -14.90 2.70 -3.18
CA ASP A 34 -14.66 2.55 -4.61
C ASP A 34 -15.62 1.55 -5.29
N PHE A 35 -16.41 0.80 -4.52
CA PHE A 35 -17.53 0.05 -5.06
C PHE A 35 -18.67 1.01 -5.41
N ARG A 36 -19.16 0.92 -6.64
CA ARG A 36 -20.26 1.76 -7.15
C ARG A 36 -21.37 0.89 -7.71
N GLN A 37 -22.58 1.30 -7.37
CA GLN A 37 -23.82 0.76 -7.91
C GLN A 37 -24.64 1.94 -8.43
N PHE A 38 -25.07 1.88 -9.68
CA PHE A 38 -26.03 2.84 -10.22
C PHE A 38 -27.09 2.12 -11.04
N SER A 39 -28.29 2.70 -11.07
CA SER A 39 -29.42 2.17 -11.81
C SER A 39 -29.78 3.08 -12.98
N LEU A 40 -30.00 2.47 -14.13
CA LEU A 40 -30.58 3.09 -15.31
C LEU A 40 -32.04 2.68 -15.36
N THR A 41 -32.92 3.67 -15.40
CA THR A 41 -34.36 3.44 -15.57
C THR A 41 -34.77 3.98 -16.93
N ASN A 42 -35.54 3.20 -17.67
CA ASN A 42 -36.20 3.62 -18.89
C ASN A 42 -37.67 3.21 -18.85
N GLU A 43 -38.53 3.76 -19.72
CA GLU A 43 -39.98 3.50 -19.72
C GLU A 43 -40.37 2.01 -19.80
N LYS A 44 -39.44 1.13 -20.20
CA LYS A 44 -39.66 -0.30 -20.44
C LYS A 44 -38.69 -1.24 -19.70
N GLY A 45 -37.78 -0.73 -18.87
CA GLY A 45 -36.78 -1.57 -18.23
C GLY A 45 -35.92 -0.88 -17.18
N TYR A 46 -35.43 -1.69 -16.24
CA TYR A 46 -34.55 -1.28 -15.16
C TYR A 46 -33.25 -2.09 -15.28
N LEU A 47 -32.11 -1.42 -15.23
CA LEU A 47 -30.79 -2.06 -15.26
C LEU A 47 -29.93 -1.49 -14.15
N ILE A 48 -29.47 -2.34 -13.25
CA ILE A 48 -28.48 -2.00 -12.22
C ILE A 48 -27.11 -2.46 -12.71
N ILE A 49 -26.14 -1.55 -12.61
CA ILE A 49 -24.73 -1.82 -12.90
C ILE A 49 -23.96 -1.67 -11.60
N SER A 50 -23.23 -2.71 -11.21
CA SER A 50 -22.42 -2.76 -9.99
C SER A 50 -20.97 -3.14 -10.33
N TYR A 51 -20.00 -2.37 -9.86
CA TYR A 51 -18.59 -2.57 -10.21
C TYR A 51 -17.66 -1.84 -9.23
N TYR A 52 -16.39 -2.25 -9.21
CA TYR A 52 -15.32 -1.48 -8.59
C TYR A 52 -14.80 -0.43 -9.55
N ARG A 53 -14.99 0.83 -9.19
CA ARG A 53 -14.63 2.00 -10.02
C ARG A 53 -13.17 2.01 -10.42
N THR A 54 -12.29 1.52 -9.54
CA THR A 54 -10.83 1.51 -9.68
C THR A 54 -10.33 0.35 -10.52
N LEU A 55 -11.11 -0.72 -10.71
CA LEU A 55 -10.75 -1.88 -11.52
C LEU A 55 -11.30 -1.82 -12.95
N VAL A 56 -12.31 -0.98 -13.17
CA VAL A 56 -13.03 -0.86 -14.43
C VAL A 56 -12.52 0.28 -15.28
N ASP A 57 -12.38 0.02 -16.58
CA ASP A 57 -12.18 1.03 -17.59
C ASP A 57 -13.49 1.80 -17.85
N HIS A 58 -13.51 3.05 -17.39
CA HIS A 58 -14.64 3.95 -17.56
C HIS A 58 -15.02 4.18 -19.02
N GLN A 59 -14.06 4.18 -19.94
CA GLN A 59 -14.33 4.38 -21.36
C GLN A 59 -15.03 3.15 -21.94
N LYS A 60 -14.54 1.93 -21.63
CA LYS A 60 -15.23 0.68 -22.02
C LYS A 60 -16.64 0.62 -21.45
N LEU A 61 -16.84 0.99 -20.19
CA LEU A 61 -18.17 1.02 -19.57
C LEU A 61 -19.11 1.99 -20.31
N GLN A 62 -18.65 3.19 -20.63
CA GLN A 62 -19.48 4.20 -21.28
C GLN A 62 -19.78 3.87 -22.75
N GLU A 63 -18.77 3.46 -23.52
CA GLU A 63 -18.91 3.21 -24.95
C GLU A 63 -19.58 1.88 -25.28
N ARG A 64 -19.34 0.83 -24.47
CA ARG A 64 -19.84 -0.52 -24.77
C ARG A 64 -21.10 -0.89 -24.01
N VAL A 65 -21.24 -0.47 -22.75
CA VAL A 65 -22.38 -0.85 -21.92
C VAL A 65 -23.46 0.23 -21.94
N LEU A 66 -23.11 1.47 -21.57
CA LEU A 66 -24.10 2.55 -21.46
C LEU A 66 -24.69 2.95 -22.81
N LYS A 67 -23.86 3.03 -23.87
CA LYS A 67 -24.34 3.36 -25.22
C LYS A 67 -25.25 2.26 -25.77
N ALA A 68 -24.86 0.99 -25.65
CA ALA A 68 -25.68 -0.14 -26.09
C ALA A 68 -27.05 -0.16 -25.38
N PHE A 69 -27.08 0.10 -24.08
CA PHE A 69 -28.34 0.19 -23.33
C PHE A 69 -29.23 1.37 -23.76
N ARG A 70 -28.64 2.53 -24.10
CA ARG A 70 -29.40 3.67 -24.65
C ARG A 70 -29.92 3.41 -26.05
N GLU A 71 -29.17 2.73 -26.91
CA GLU A 71 -29.61 2.38 -28.26
C GLU A 71 -30.76 1.37 -28.23
N LEU A 72 -30.71 0.40 -27.31
CA LEU A 72 -31.82 -0.51 -27.03
C LEU A 72 -33.09 0.20 -26.60
N ALA A 73 -32.94 1.15 -25.67
CA ALA A 73 -34.04 1.98 -25.19
C ALA A 73 -34.77 2.69 -26.35
N LEU A 74 -34.05 3.07 -27.40
CA LEU A 74 -34.60 3.72 -28.59
C LEU A 74 -35.25 2.73 -29.57
N GLN A 75 -34.79 1.47 -29.63
CA GLN A 75 -35.28 0.45 -30.56
C GLN A 75 -36.55 -0.28 -30.08
N GLN A 76 -37.10 0.06 -28.91
CA GLN A 76 -38.31 -0.55 -28.32
C GLN A 76 -38.22 -2.08 -28.09
N SER A 77 -37.02 -2.66 -28.12
CA SER A 77 -36.78 -4.05 -27.74
C SER A 77 -36.94 -4.19 -26.22
N ASP A 78 -37.91 -4.99 -25.77
CA ASP A 78 -38.10 -5.23 -24.34
C ASP A 78 -37.02 -6.21 -23.83
N ILE A 79 -36.29 -5.83 -22.78
CA ILE A 79 -35.40 -6.76 -22.06
C ILE A 79 -36.26 -7.49 -21.02
N HIS A 80 -36.64 -8.73 -21.31
CA HIS A 80 -37.42 -9.55 -20.37
C HIS A 80 -36.52 -10.53 -19.60
N ARG A 81 -35.37 -10.93 -20.16
CA ARG A 81 -34.43 -11.85 -19.52
C ARG A 81 -33.00 -11.32 -19.57
N ILE A 82 -32.21 -11.66 -18.56
CA ILE A 82 -30.77 -11.34 -18.51
C ILE A 82 -30.02 -11.97 -19.71
N ASP A 83 -30.54 -13.07 -20.25
CA ASP A 83 -30.00 -13.78 -21.41
C ASP A 83 -30.15 -12.96 -22.71
N ASP A 84 -31.01 -11.94 -22.74
CA ASP A 84 -31.12 -11.05 -23.91
C ASP A 84 -29.90 -10.12 -24.00
N ILE A 85 -29.23 -9.85 -22.87
CA ILE A 85 -28.06 -8.96 -22.79
C ILE A 85 -26.89 -9.47 -23.65
N THR A 86 -26.71 -10.79 -23.77
CA THR A 86 -25.62 -11.38 -24.58
C THR A 86 -25.75 -11.08 -26.07
N ASN A 87 -26.98 -10.92 -26.56
CA ASN A 87 -27.23 -10.63 -27.98
C ASN A 87 -27.10 -9.14 -28.30
N ILE A 88 -27.08 -8.30 -27.26
CA ILE A 88 -27.19 -6.85 -27.42
C ILE A 88 -25.85 -6.18 -27.17
N ILE A 89 -25.16 -6.57 -26.10
CA ILE A 89 -23.88 -5.95 -25.79
C ILE A 89 -22.81 -6.70 -26.59
N PRO A 90 -22.11 -6.03 -27.53
CA PRO A 90 -21.12 -6.65 -28.39
C PRO A 90 -19.80 -6.87 -27.64
N ILE A 91 -19.83 -7.74 -26.62
CA ILE A 91 -18.68 -8.16 -25.83
C ILE A 91 -18.66 -9.68 -25.82
N GLU A 92 -17.52 -10.27 -26.23
CA GLU A 92 -17.40 -11.73 -26.40
C GLU A 92 -17.59 -12.51 -25.09
N ASP A 93 -17.12 -11.98 -23.96
CA ASP A 93 -17.04 -12.72 -22.69
C ASP A 93 -18.11 -12.29 -21.67
N ILE A 94 -19.39 -12.41 -22.03
CA ILE A 94 -20.50 -12.22 -21.08
C ILE A 94 -20.78 -13.53 -20.37
N VAL A 95 -20.59 -13.56 -19.06
CA VAL A 95 -20.84 -14.74 -18.22
C VAL A 95 -22.12 -14.53 -17.42
N ILE A 96 -23.11 -15.37 -17.63
CA ILE A 96 -24.36 -15.34 -16.86
C ILE A 96 -24.24 -16.36 -15.73
N THR A 97 -24.41 -15.92 -14.49
CA THR A 97 -24.27 -16.78 -13.31
C THR A 97 -25.25 -16.39 -12.21
N GLU A 98 -25.52 -17.35 -11.34
CA GLU A 98 -26.30 -17.20 -10.10
C GLU A 98 -25.43 -17.49 -8.86
N ASP A 99 -24.19 -17.92 -9.05
CA ASP A 99 -23.26 -18.31 -7.99
C ASP A 99 -22.57 -17.07 -7.39
N THR A 100 -22.84 -16.81 -6.11
CA THR A 100 -22.31 -15.67 -5.37
C THR A 100 -20.79 -15.65 -5.30
N GLU A 101 -20.13 -16.82 -5.19
CA GLU A 101 -18.67 -16.89 -5.12
C GLU A 101 -18.04 -16.51 -6.47
N MET A 102 -18.65 -16.97 -7.57
CA MET A 102 -18.22 -16.61 -8.92
C MET A 102 -18.43 -15.12 -9.19
N ILE A 103 -19.54 -14.55 -8.73
CA ILE A 103 -19.85 -13.13 -8.88
C ILE A 103 -18.83 -12.27 -8.14
N GLU A 104 -18.56 -12.60 -6.87
CA GLU A 104 -17.54 -11.92 -6.06
C GLU A 104 -16.17 -11.97 -6.74
N SER A 105 -15.71 -13.17 -7.13
CA SER A 105 -14.42 -13.33 -7.79
C SER A 105 -14.34 -12.55 -9.11
N LYS A 106 -15.42 -12.49 -9.89
CA LYS A 106 -15.45 -11.75 -11.17
C LYS A 106 -15.47 -10.25 -10.96
N LEU A 107 -16.23 -9.74 -9.98
CA LEU A 107 -16.21 -8.31 -9.62
C LEU A 107 -14.81 -7.85 -9.23
N LEU A 108 -14.10 -8.65 -8.43
CA LEU A 108 -12.73 -8.35 -8.02
C LEU A 108 -11.69 -8.49 -9.16
N GLN A 109 -12.03 -9.20 -10.24
CA GLN A 109 -11.26 -9.23 -11.49
C GLN A 109 -11.59 -8.05 -12.42
N GLY A 110 -12.42 -7.10 -11.99
CA GLY A 110 -12.82 -5.93 -12.79
C GLY A 110 -13.92 -6.21 -13.80
N TYR A 111 -14.76 -7.21 -13.56
CA TYR A 111 -16.02 -7.35 -14.29
C TYR A 111 -17.06 -6.37 -13.72
N GLY A 112 -17.95 -5.87 -14.58
CA GLY A 112 -19.17 -5.20 -14.16
C GLY A 112 -20.32 -6.20 -14.07
N MET A 113 -21.05 -6.18 -12.96
CA MET A 113 -22.27 -6.96 -12.76
C MET A 113 -23.49 -6.16 -13.24
N LEU A 114 -24.29 -6.79 -14.09
CA LEU A 114 -25.57 -6.27 -14.57
C LEU A 114 -26.73 -7.07 -13.98
N GLN A 115 -27.75 -6.38 -13.48
CA GLN A 115 -28.99 -6.97 -12.95
C GLN A 115 -30.22 -6.22 -13.48
N LEU A 116 -31.32 -6.93 -13.75
CA LEU A 116 -32.58 -6.30 -14.20
C LEU A 116 -33.46 -5.85 -13.03
N LYS A 117 -33.28 -6.45 -11.85
CA LYS A 117 -33.89 -6.03 -10.58
C LYS A 117 -32.89 -6.19 -9.45
N ALA A 118 -33.03 -5.38 -8.40
CA ALA A 118 -32.10 -5.37 -7.27
C ALA A 118 -31.99 -6.73 -6.56
N SER A 119 -33.06 -7.53 -6.57
CA SER A 119 -33.14 -8.83 -5.90
C SER A 119 -32.95 -10.02 -6.84
N ASP A 120 -32.59 -9.78 -8.11
CA ASP A 120 -32.36 -10.89 -9.04
C ASP A 120 -31.07 -11.64 -8.68
N ARG A 121 -31.21 -12.94 -8.44
CA ARG A 121 -30.08 -13.85 -8.17
C ARG A 121 -29.19 -14.05 -9.39
N ARG A 122 -29.76 -13.90 -10.58
CA ARG A 122 -29.07 -14.11 -11.85
C ARG A 122 -28.58 -12.77 -12.39
N CYS A 123 -27.29 -12.68 -12.67
CA CYS A 123 -26.67 -11.48 -13.20
C CYS A 123 -25.81 -11.82 -14.42
N ALA A 124 -25.62 -10.82 -15.28
CA ALA A 124 -24.66 -10.88 -16.38
C ALA A 124 -23.36 -10.18 -15.95
N MET A 125 -22.24 -10.87 -16.08
CA MET A 125 -20.90 -10.37 -15.78
C MET A 125 -20.23 -9.98 -17.08
N ILE A 126 -19.79 -8.73 -17.16
CA ILE A 126 -19.14 -8.16 -18.34
C ILE A 126 -17.72 -7.79 -18.00
N GLN A 127 -16.75 -8.26 -18.81
CA GLN A 127 -15.36 -7.87 -18.62
C GLN A 127 -15.17 -6.40 -18.97
N LEU A 128 -14.85 -5.59 -17.96
CA LEU A 128 -14.58 -4.16 -18.11
C LEU A 128 -13.19 -3.80 -17.57
N PHE A 129 -12.35 -4.80 -17.31
CA PHE A 129 -11.05 -4.62 -16.69
C PHE A 129 -10.15 -3.69 -17.52
N HIS A 130 -9.40 -2.85 -16.80
CA HIS A 130 -8.46 -1.93 -17.36
C HIS A 130 -7.05 -2.52 -17.38
N GLU A 131 -6.70 -3.23 -18.46
CA GLU A 131 -5.44 -3.98 -18.60
C GLU A 131 -4.17 -3.11 -18.47
N ASN A 132 -4.23 -1.85 -18.89
CA ASN A 132 -3.06 -0.95 -18.96
C ASN A 132 -3.02 0.13 -17.86
N THR A 133 -3.94 0.15 -16.89
CA THR A 133 -3.92 1.19 -15.84
C THR A 133 -2.79 0.92 -14.86
N GLY A 134 -1.94 1.93 -14.62
CA GLY A 134 -0.83 1.82 -13.68
C GLY A 134 0.39 1.04 -14.21
N LEU A 135 0.34 0.50 -15.42
CA LEU A 135 1.47 -0.05 -16.16
C LEU A 135 1.98 1.00 -17.15
N ARG A 136 2.63 2.05 -16.66
CA ARG A 136 3.41 2.96 -17.52
C ARG A 136 4.86 2.49 -17.59
N ASP A 137 5.57 2.95 -18.62
CA ASP A 137 7.02 2.76 -18.79
C ASP A 137 7.87 3.26 -17.60
N GLN A 138 7.31 4.02 -16.65
CA GLN A 138 8.05 4.75 -15.61
C GLN A 138 7.39 4.75 -14.21
N ASN A 139 6.82 3.62 -13.78
CA ASN A 139 6.35 3.46 -12.38
C ASN A 139 7.37 2.70 -11.53
N GLU A 140 8.66 2.96 -11.74
CA GLU A 140 9.72 2.35 -10.92
C GLU A 140 9.87 3.10 -9.60
N ALA A 141 10.03 2.36 -8.51
CA ALA A 141 10.41 2.85 -7.20
C ALA A 141 11.86 3.41 -7.27
N GLU A 142 12.00 4.73 -7.42
CA GLU A 142 13.30 5.42 -7.53
C GLU A 142 14.02 5.57 -6.18
N ASN A 143 13.31 5.80 -5.08
CA ASN A 143 13.89 6.05 -3.75
C ASN A 143 14.04 4.78 -2.90
N GLU A 144 13.29 3.72 -3.21
CA GLU A 144 13.34 2.38 -2.62
C GLU A 144 13.77 1.35 -3.68
N PHE A 145 14.93 1.59 -4.28
CA PHE A 145 15.49 0.70 -5.30
C PHE A 145 15.66 -0.74 -4.77
N SER A 146 15.30 -1.70 -5.62
CA SER A 146 15.34 -3.13 -5.33
C SER A 146 16.19 -3.87 -6.33
N VAL A 147 17.10 -4.74 -5.87
CA VAL A 147 17.87 -5.61 -6.78
C VAL A 147 17.02 -6.79 -7.23
N VAL A 148 16.22 -7.35 -6.32
CA VAL A 148 15.36 -8.52 -6.57
C VAL A 148 13.90 -8.17 -6.29
N GLY A 149 12.98 -8.74 -7.07
CA GLY A 149 11.54 -8.59 -6.87
C GLY A 149 10.90 -7.45 -7.70
N PRO A 150 9.62 -7.14 -7.45
CA PRO A 150 8.90 -6.08 -8.14
C PRO A 150 9.52 -4.72 -7.87
N LYS A 151 9.53 -3.87 -8.89
CA LYS A 151 9.99 -2.47 -8.80
C LYS A 151 8.85 -1.46 -8.84
N ILE A 152 7.61 -1.94 -8.81
CA ILE A 152 6.43 -1.10 -9.01
C ILE A 152 6.27 -0.15 -7.82
N GLY A 153 6.34 1.14 -8.10
CA GLY A 153 6.06 2.22 -7.19
C GLY A 153 4.63 2.76 -7.34
N PHE A 154 4.14 3.41 -6.29
CA PHE A 154 2.96 4.27 -6.32
C PHE A 154 3.24 5.53 -7.15
N VAL A 155 2.16 6.17 -7.60
CA VAL A 155 2.17 7.42 -8.36
C VAL A 155 1.31 8.46 -7.67
N GLU A 156 1.32 9.71 -8.15
CA GLU A 156 0.56 10.80 -7.53
C GLU A 156 -0.97 10.61 -7.66
N ASN A 157 -1.43 9.81 -8.62
CA ASN A 157 -2.84 9.54 -8.82
C ASN A 157 -3.34 8.43 -7.88
N ILE A 158 -4.20 8.81 -6.93
CA ILE A 158 -4.71 7.90 -5.91
C ILE A 158 -5.57 6.75 -6.46
N GLU A 159 -6.26 6.95 -7.59
CA GLU A 159 -7.12 5.90 -8.18
C GLU A 159 -6.28 4.81 -8.84
N ILE A 160 -5.15 5.20 -9.44
CA ILE A 160 -4.14 4.27 -9.94
C ILE A 160 -3.54 3.49 -8.77
N ASN A 161 -3.22 4.14 -7.65
CA ASN A 161 -2.68 3.45 -6.48
C ASN A 161 -3.65 2.43 -5.88
N ILE A 162 -4.94 2.76 -5.83
CA ILE A 162 -5.98 1.80 -5.42
C ILE A 162 -6.05 0.62 -6.40
N HIS A 163 -6.01 0.89 -7.71
CA HIS A 163 -5.99 -0.15 -8.74
C HIS A 163 -4.82 -1.11 -8.52
N LEU A 164 -3.60 -0.58 -8.34
CA LEU A 164 -2.40 -1.37 -8.08
C LEU A 164 -2.55 -2.25 -6.83
N LEU A 165 -3.11 -1.72 -5.74
CA LEU A 165 -3.36 -2.49 -4.52
C LEU A 165 -4.40 -3.61 -4.73
N ARG A 166 -5.49 -3.33 -5.45
CA ARG A 166 -6.52 -4.35 -5.74
C ARG A 166 -6.04 -5.44 -6.68
N GLN A 167 -5.12 -5.15 -7.59
CA GLN A 167 -4.48 -6.18 -8.41
C GLN A 167 -3.67 -7.17 -7.56
N HIS A 168 -3.03 -6.71 -6.49
CA HIS A 168 -2.25 -7.56 -5.60
C HIS A 168 -3.11 -8.26 -4.54
N ILE A 169 -4.15 -7.59 -4.03
CA ILE A 169 -5.06 -8.10 -3.00
C ILE A 169 -6.45 -8.29 -3.60
N ASN A 170 -6.67 -9.48 -4.16
CA ASN A 170 -7.95 -9.90 -4.72
C ASN A 170 -8.88 -10.43 -3.60
N SER A 171 -9.43 -9.50 -2.79
CA SER A 171 -10.35 -9.82 -1.70
C SER A 171 -11.39 -8.72 -1.50
N SER A 172 -12.64 -9.11 -1.27
CA SER A 172 -13.74 -8.22 -0.90
C SER A 172 -13.56 -7.59 0.49
N GLN A 173 -12.69 -8.17 1.30
CA GLN A 173 -12.34 -7.67 2.63
C GLN A 173 -11.36 -6.50 2.61
N LEU A 174 -10.78 -6.18 1.44
CA LEU A 174 -9.98 -4.97 1.28
C LEU A 174 -10.92 -3.77 1.23
N ILE A 175 -11.01 -3.07 2.36
CA ILE A 175 -11.90 -1.93 2.54
C ILE A 175 -11.12 -0.63 2.35
N ILE A 176 -11.71 0.26 1.55
CA ILE A 176 -11.20 1.60 1.29
C ILE A 176 -12.18 2.62 1.88
N LYS A 177 -11.67 3.52 2.71
CA LYS A 177 -12.41 4.65 3.27
C LYS A 177 -11.83 5.95 2.72
N GLU A 178 -12.59 6.62 1.86
CA GLU A 178 -12.27 7.95 1.34
C GLU A 178 -12.66 9.05 2.33
N MET A 179 -11.80 10.05 2.48
CA MET A 179 -12.04 11.29 3.21
C MET A 179 -11.36 12.46 2.51
N ASN A 180 -11.83 13.68 2.79
CA ASN A 180 -11.22 14.91 2.28
C ASN A 180 -10.59 15.66 3.45
N ILE A 181 -9.31 16.00 3.34
CA ILE A 181 -8.54 16.70 4.36
C ILE A 181 -8.01 18.01 3.77
N GLY A 182 -7.94 19.05 4.59
CA GLY A 182 -7.49 20.37 4.16
C GLY A 182 -8.65 21.36 4.03
N SER A 183 -8.53 22.51 4.70
CA SER A 183 -9.56 23.56 4.70
C SER A 183 -9.72 24.22 3.31
N MET A 184 -8.62 24.34 2.55
CA MET A 184 -8.59 24.95 1.21
C MET A 184 -8.43 23.92 0.10
N SER A 185 -7.56 22.92 0.31
CA SER A 185 -7.22 21.93 -0.72
C SER A 185 -8.28 20.85 -0.92
N HIS A 186 -9.02 20.50 0.14
CA HIS A 186 -9.93 19.35 0.16
C HIS A 186 -9.30 18.09 -0.48
N THR A 187 -8.02 17.86 -0.21
CA THR A 187 -7.24 16.76 -0.76
C THR A 187 -7.87 15.43 -0.36
N LYS A 188 -8.10 14.56 -1.36
CA LYS A 188 -8.60 13.21 -1.12
C LYS A 188 -7.52 12.37 -0.44
N VAL A 189 -7.84 11.83 0.71
CA VAL A 189 -7.02 10.89 1.48
C VAL A 189 -7.82 9.61 1.66
N ILE A 190 -7.15 8.46 1.55
CA ILE A 190 -7.79 7.15 1.75
C ILE A 190 -7.12 6.39 2.88
N ILE A 191 -7.95 5.71 3.65
CA ILE A 191 -7.52 4.67 4.60
C ILE A 191 -7.85 3.33 3.98
N ILE A 192 -6.88 2.44 3.94
CA ILE A 192 -7.00 1.08 3.41
C ILE A 192 -6.65 0.09 4.52
N TYR A 193 -7.47 -0.94 4.67
CA TYR A 193 -7.24 -2.02 5.62
C TYR A 193 -7.94 -3.30 5.15
N ILE A 194 -7.57 -4.44 5.74
CA ILE A 194 -8.20 -5.73 5.46
C ILE A 194 -9.09 -6.09 6.65
N GLU A 195 -10.40 -6.14 6.42
CA GLU A 195 -11.37 -6.50 7.44
C GLU A 195 -11.16 -7.95 7.92
N GLY A 196 -11.17 -8.17 9.23
CA GLY A 196 -10.87 -9.46 9.84
C GLY A 196 -9.38 -9.78 10.03
N VAL A 197 -8.48 -8.97 9.44
CA VAL A 197 -7.01 -9.09 9.62
C VAL A 197 -6.48 -7.91 10.42
N THR A 198 -6.82 -6.69 10.00
CA THR A 198 -6.43 -5.46 10.68
C THR A 198 -7.25 -5.29 11.97
N ASN A 199 -6.58 -4.92 13.07
CA ASN A 199 -7.26 -4.59 14.32
C ASN A 199 -8.11 -3.32 14.15
N GLU A 200 -9.41 -3.43 14.43
CA GLU A 200 -10.38 -2.32 14.29
C GLU A 200 -9.98 -1.08 15.08
N HIS A 201 -9.34 -1.24 16.25
CA HIS A 201 -8.86 -0.12 17.03
C HIS A 201 -7.79 0.69 16.27
N HIS A 202 -6.91 0.05 15.49
CA HIS A 202 -5.92 0.77 14.69
C HIS A 202 -6.58 1.57 13.57
N VAL A 203 -7.61 1.01 12.93
CA VAL A 203 -8.40 1.70 11.89
C VAL A 203 -9.11 2.91 12.50
N GLN A 204 -9.74 2.74 13.66
CA GLN A 204 -10.46 3.79 14.34
C GLN A 204 -9.53 4.93 14.78
N THR A 205 -8.42 4.61 15.46
CA THR A 205 -7.43 5.62 15.86
C THR A 205 -6.88 6.38 14.65
N MET A 206 -6.55 5.68 13.55
CA MET A 206 -6.10 6.34 12.32
C MET A 206 -7.17 7.26 11.73
N THR A 207 -8.43 6.82 11.72
CA THR A 207 -9.56 7.61 11.22
C THR A 207 -9.77 8.87 12.06
N GLU A 208 -9.78 8.74 13.38
CA GLU A 208 -9.94 9.86 14.31
C GLU A 208 -8.78 10.86 14.17
N ARG A 209 -7.54 10.38 14.06
CA ARG A 209 -6.37 11.24 13.86
C ARG A 209 -6.47 12.04 12.56
N LEU A 210 -6.81 11.39 11.45
CA LEU A 210 -6.95 12.05 10.16
C LEU A 210 -8.11 13.06 10.13
N GLN A 211 -9.21 12.78 10.83
CA GLN A 211 -10.36 13.70 10.94
C GLN A 211 -10.05 14.95 11.77
N ASN A 212 -9.18 14.82 12.76
CA ASN A 212 -8.78 15.94 13.64
C ASN A 212 -7.67 16.81 13.04
N ILE A 213 -7.21 16.52 11.80
CA ILE A 213 -6.21 17.35 11.13
C ILE A 213 -6.83 18.69 10.74
N ASP A 214 -6.34 19.75 11.36
CA ASP A 214 -6.62 21.13 10.97
C ASP A 214 -5.41 21.71 10.23
N TYR A 215 -5.50 21.73 8.89
CA TYR A 215 -4.45 22.20 8.00
C TYR A 215 -5.09 22.78 6.72
N ASP A 216 -4.47 23.76 6.07
CA ASP A 216 -5.08 24.40 4.90
C ASP A 216 -4.90 23.59 3.61
N VAL A 217 -3.67 23.18 3.35
CA VAL A 217 -3.27 22.48 2.12
C VAL A 217 -2.41 21.27 2.45
N VAL A 218 -2.90 20.07 2.09
CA VAL A 218 -2.12 18.84 2.19
C VAL A 218 -1.40 18.61 0.86
N PHE A 219 -0.08 18.73 0.84
CA PHE A 219 0.71 18.57 -0.38
C PHE A 219 1.18 17.13 -0.62
N ASP A 220 1.55 16.41 0.44
CA ASP A 220 2.18 15.10 0.31
C ASP A 220 1.89 14.19 1.52
N SER A 221 1.94 12.87 1.32
CA SER A 221 1.77 11.88 2.40
C SER A 221 2.84 12.01 3.49
N SER A 222 4.06 12.47 3.17
CA SER A 222 5.10 12.72 4.18
C SER A 222 4.70 13.79 5.20
N GLN A 223 3.90 14.78 4.81
CA GLN A 223 3.35 15.78 5.74
C GLN A 223 2.32 15.15 6.66
N LEU A 224 1.41 14.33 6.11
CA LEU A 224 0.43 13.59 6.90
C LEU A 224 1.10 12.66 7.91
N HIS A 225 2.21 12.00 7.53
CA HIS A 225 2.98 11.13 8.44
C HIS A 225 3.43 11.86 9.70
N GLN A 226 3.90 13.10 9.56
CA GLN A 226 4.33 13.92 10.70
C GLN A 226 3.13 14.35 11.56
N ILE A 227 2.01 14.73 10.95
CA ILE A 227 0.82 15.24 11.66
C ILE A 227 0.11 14.12 12.44
N ILE A 228 0.06 12.90 11.89
CA ILE A 228 -0.62 11.74 12.50
C ILE A 228 0.21 11.13 13.65
N SER A 229 1.49 11.50 13.77
CA SER A 229 2.39 10.94 14.78
C SER A 229 2.21 11.65 16.13
N ASP A 230 1.53 11.00 17.08
CA ASP A 230 1.21 11.55 18.42
C ASP A 230 2.40 12.10 19.20
N ASN A 231 3.56 11.45 19.09
CA ASN A 231 4.72 11.76 19.91
C ASN A 231 5.87 12.25 19.05
N SER A 232 5.97 13.56 18.85
CA SER A 232 7.11 14.19 18.20
C SER A 232 8.41 14.05 18.99
N LEU A 233 8.36 13.60 20.25
CA LEU A 233 9.54 13.41 21.12
C LEU A 233 10.12 12.00 21.04
N THR A 234 9.48 11.03 20.38
CA THR A 234 10.15 9.74 20.12
C THR A 234 11.13 9.87 18.96
N PRO A 235 12.40 9.43 19.13
CA PRO A 235 13.35 9.40 18.02
C PRO A 235 13.00 8.32 16.99
N PHE A 236 12.09 7.40 17.32
CA PHE A 236 11.66 6.31 16.44
C PHE A 236 10.30 6.64 15.80
N PRO A 237 10.20 6.62 14.45
CA PRO A 237 8.94 6.85 13.76
C PRO A 237 7.94 5.73 14.08
N LEU A 238 6.67 6.11 14.32
CA LEU A 238 5.58 5.18 14.66
C LEU A 238 4.82 4.66 13.44
N ALA A 239 5.19 5.14 12.25
CA ALA A 239 4.66 4.74 10.97
C ALA A 239 5.80 4.69 9.95
N LEU A 240 5.64 3.89 8.90
CA LEU A 240 6.58 3.72 7.81
C LEU A 240 6.00 4.32 6.53
N THR A 241 6.80 5.10 5.81
CA THR A 241 6.47 5.56 4.46
C THR A 241 7.09 4.63 3.44
N THR A 242 6.34 4.31 2.39
CA THR A 242 6.86 3.52 1.27
C THR A 242 6.31 3.98 -0.06
N GLU A 243 7.16 4.02 -1.08
CA GLU A 243 6.72 4.18 -2.47
C GLU A 243 6.36 2.83 -3.11
N ARG A 244 6.81 1.71 -2.52
CA ARG A 244 6.63 0.38 -3.08
C ARG A 244 5.26 -0.22 -2.80
N VAL A 245 4.61 -0.71 -3.85
CA VAL A 245 3.28 -1.35 -3.75
C VAL A 245 3.36 -2.66 -2.96
N ASP A 246 4.37 -3.50 -3.24
CA ASP A 246 4.53 -4.80 -2.57
C ASP A 246 4.77 -4.67 -1.07
N ARG A 247 5.50 -3.63 -0.63
CA ARG A 247 5.68 -3.29 0.79
C ARG A 247 4.37 -2.89 1.45
N ALA A 248 3.56 -2.04 0.82
CA ALA A 248 2.25 -1.67 1.34
C ALA A 248 1.29 -2.86 1.42
N VAL A 249 1.33 -3.76 0.44
CA VAL A 249 0.57 -5.02 0.44
C VAL A 249 1.00 -5.89 1.63
N TRP A 250 2.30 -6.03 1.88
CA TRP A 250 2.81 -6.77 3.03
C TRP A 250 2.32 -6.18 4.36
N SER A 251 2.36 -4.86 4.51
CA SER A 251 1.83 -4.16 5.68
C SER A 251 0.34 -4.44 5.89
N LEU A 252 -0.48 -4.38 4.84
CA LEU A 252 -1.91 -4.69 4.94
C LEU A 252 -2.16 -6.14 5.37
N ILE A 253 -1.44 -7.10 4.78
CA ILE A 253 -1.58 -8.53 5.09
C ILE A 253 -1.13 -8.86 6.53
N THR A 254 -0.14 -8.12 7.05
CA THR A 254 0.31 -8.28 8.45
C THR A 254 -0.62 -7.60 9.47
N GLY A 255 -1.70 -6.95 9.01
CA GLY A 255 -2.72 -6.34 9.85
C GLY A 255 -2.45 -4.88 10.20
N GLN A 256 -1.57 -4.20 9.48
CA GLN A 256 -1.40 -2.75 9.55
C GLN A 256 -2.49 -2.04 8.71
N VAL A 257 -2.62 -0.75 8.94
CA VAL A 257 -3.43 0.19 8.16
C VAL A 257 -2.51 0.92 7.18
N ALA A 258 -2.96 1.11 5.94
CA ALA A 258 -2.28 1.95 4.97
C ALA A 258 -3.07 3.25 4.71
N VAL A 259 -2.37 4.36 4.51
CA VAL A 259 -2.95 5.67 4.19
C VAL A 259 -2.26 6.22 2.94
N LEU A 260 -3.04 6.70 1.98
CA LEU A 260 -2.52 7.36 0.79
C LEU A 260 -3.20 8.72 0.60
N SER A 261 -2.44 9.70 0.15
CA SER A 261 -2.92 11.03 -0.20
C SER A 261 -2.86 11.24 -1.71
N ASN A 262 -3.88 11.85 -2.29
CA ASN A 262 -3.87 12.23 -3.69
C ASN A 262 -2.84 13.34 -3.93
N GLY A 263 -1.97 13.16 -4.91
CA GLY A 263 -0.83 14.03 -5.17
C GLY A 263 0.50 13.48 -4.66
N SER A 264 0.51 12.36 -3.92
CA SER A 264 1.71 11.76 -3.35
C SER A 264 1.99 10.36 -3.90
N PRO A 265 3.25 10.05 -4.28
CA PRO A 265 3.68 8.70 -4.64
C PRO A 265 4.06 7.84 -3.42
N TYR A 266 3.71 8.26 -2.20
CA TYR A 266 4.03 7.53 -0.97
C TYR A 266 2.77 7.06 -0.23
N ALA A 267 2.81 5.82 0.25
CA ALA A 267 1.87 5.26 1.20
C ALA A 267 2.47 5.26 2.61
N ILE A 268 1.64 5.59 3.61
CA ILE A 268 1.98 5.51 5.03
C ILE A 268 1.40 4.22 5.59
N THR A 269 2.18 3.44 6.32
CA THR A 269 1.76 2.18 6.95
C THR A 269 1.96 2.26 8.46
N ALA A 270 0.95 1.85 9.23
CA ALA A 270 0.95 1.97 10.69
C ALA A 270 0.07 0.90 11.37
N PRO A 271 0.36 0.49 12.61
CA PRO A 271 1.52 0.90 13.43
C PRO A 271 2.82 0.22 12.95
N ALA A 272 3.93 0.95 12.99
CA ALA A 272 5.26 0.41 12.72
C ALA A 272 5.98 0.09 14.04
N THR A 273 6.79 -0.97 14.02
CA THR A 273 7.70 -1.37 15.08
C THR A 273 9.15 -1.16 14.65
N LEU A 274 10.08 -1.15 15.61
CA LEU A 274 11.51 -0.99 15.31
C LEU A 274 12.02 -2.06 14.31
N LEU A 275 11.52 -3.29 14.40
CA LEU A 275 11.95 -4.38 13.51
C LEU A 275 11.48 -4.18 12.07
N ASP A 276 10.41 -3.44 11.83
CA ASP A 276 9.88 -3.21 10.48
C ASP A 276 10.84 -2.34 9.64
N PHE A 277 11.71 -1.54 10.28
CA PHE A 277 12.78 -0.78 9.62
C PHE A 277 13.96 -1.68 9.18
N PHE A 278 14.11 -2.85 9.80
CA PHE A 278 15.16 -3.80 9.48
C PHE A 278 14.72 -4.88 8.50
N ILE A 279 13.44 -4.88 8.10
CA ILE A 279 12.89 -5.83 7.13
C ILE A 279 12.74 -5.11 5.78
N SER A 280 13.33 -5.68 4.74
CA SER A 280 13.11 -5.26 3.36
C SER A 280 12.13 -6.22 2.69
N PRO A 281 11.23 -5.75 1.79
CA PRO A 281 10.43 -6.63 0.94
C PRO A 281 11.28 -7.67 0.18
N GLU A 282 12.53 -7.31 -0.17
CA GLU A 282 13.50 -8.20 -0.82
C GLU A 282 13.81 -9.47 -0.03
N ASP A 283 13.74 -9.41 1.30
CA ASP A 283 14.03 -10.53 2.17
C ASP A 283 13.09 -11.71 1.92
N TYR A 284 11.88 -11.45 1.42
CA TYR A 284 10.89 -12.49 1.11
C TYR A 284 11.09 -13.14 -0.26
N TYR A 285 11.87 -12.53 -1.14
CA TYR A 285 12.23 -13.10 -2.44
C TYR A 285 13.50 -13.94 -2.39
N LEU A 286 14.23 -13.90 -1.28
CA LEU A 286 15.47 -14.65 -1.08
C LEU A 286 15.25 -15.92 -0.24
N PRO A 287 16.12 -16.93 -0.35
CA PRO A 287 16.11 -18.06 0.56
C PRO A 287 16.22 -17.59 2.01
N TRP A 288 15.42 -18.19 2.90
CA TRP A 288 15.27 -17.74 4.29
C TRP A 288 16.61 -17.60 5.05
N LEU A 289 17.61 -18.43 4.74
CA LEU A 289 18.94 -18.37 5.34
C LEU A 289 19.67 -17.07 4.95
N LEU A 290 19.65 -16.73 3.67
CA LEU A 290 20.30 -15.53 3.14
C LEU A 290 19.57 -14.25 3.61
N ALA A 291 18.24 -14.26 3.54
CA ALA A 291 17.41 -13.17 4.06
C ALA A 291 17.65 -12.90 5.56
N SER A 292 17.76 -13.96 6.35
CA SER A 292 18.06 -13.83 7.79
C SER A 292 19.47 -13.31 8.04
N PHE A 293 20.45 -13.75 7.25
CA PHE A 293 21.81 -13.24 7.30
C PHE A 293 21.86 -11.73 6.99
N PHE A 294 21.17 -11.26 5.94
CA PHE A 294 21.11 -9.84 5.62
C PHE A 294 20.39 -9.02 6.69
N ARG A 295 19.30 -9.51 7.27
CA ARG A 295 18.63 -8.86 8.41
C ARG A 295 19.57 -8.69 9.60
N VAL A 296 20.35 -9.73 9.92
CA VAL A 296 21.36 -9.68 10.98
C VAL A 296 22.44 -8.65 10.65
N ILE A 297 22.95 -8.60 9.42
CA ILE A 297 23.91 -7.57 8.99
C ILE A 297 23.34 -6.17 9.16
N ARG A 298 22.08 -5.90 8.79
CA ARG A 298 21.47 -4.57 8.98
C ARG A 298 21.38 -4.18 10.45
N ILE A 299 20.98 -5.12 11.32
CA ILE A 299 20.92 -4.88 12.76
C ILE A 299 22.32 -4.60 13.33
N PHE A 300 23.31 -5.42 12.99
CA PHE A 300 24.70 -5.19 13.40
C PHE A 300 25.26 -3.89 12.83
N GLY A 301 24.92 -3.54 11.59
CA GLY A 301 25.33 -2.29 10.93
C GLY A 301 24.77 -1.07 11.64
N ALA A 302 23.48 -1.09 12.02
CA ALA A 302 22.88 -0.02 12.79
C ALA A 302 23.51 0.11 14.19
N LEU A 303 23.71 -1.01 14.90
CA LEU A 303 24.40 -1.00 16.19
C LEU A 303 25.84 -0.47 16.05
N PHE A 304 26.57 -0.95 15.04
CA PHE A 304 27.93 -0.49 14.75
C PHE A 304 27.94 1.01 14.46
N SER A 305 27.03 1.51 13.63
CA SER A 305 26.93 2.95 13.31
C SER A 305 26.68 3.81 14.56
N ILE A 306 25.83 3.35 15.48
CA ILE A 306 25.53 4.07 16.73
C ILE A 306 26.74 4.05 17.68
N PHE A 307 27.44 2.92 17.77
CA PHE A 307 28.52 2.74 18.75
C PHE A 307 29.93 3.04 18.23
N ALA A 308 30.17 3.09 16.92
CA ALA A 308 31.51 3.19 16.33
C ALA A 308 32.29 4.40 16.86
N SER A 309 31.67 5.57 16.80
CA SER A 309 32.28 6.84 17.24
C SER A 309 32.53 6.87 18.76
N SER A 310 31.60 6.32 19.54
CA SER A 310 31.77 6.19 20.99
C SER A 310 32.88 5.22 21.38
N ILE A 311 32.96 4.07 20.69
CA ILE A 311 34.02 3.05 20.89
C ILE A 311 35.39 3.64 20.51
N TYR A 312 35.48 4.38 19.41
CA TYR A 312 36.71 5.06 18.99
C TYR A 312 37.26 5.97 20.08
N ILE A 313 36.42 6.85 20.63
CA ILE A 313 36.80 7.75 21.73
C ILE A 313 37.21 6.96 22.97
N ALA A 314 36.45 5.91 23.33
CA ALA A 314 36.70 5.11 24.52
C ALA A 314 38.06 4.38 24.46
N VAL A 315 38.39 3.79 23.32
CA VAL A 315 39.66 3.09 23.10
C VAL A 315 40.84 4.05 23.13
N LEU A 316 40.74 5.18 22.42
CA LEU A 316 41.84 6.14 22.34
C LEU A 316 42.11 6.88 23.65
N THR A 317 41.07 7.16 24.42
CA THR A 317 41.18 8.00 25.62
C THR A 317 41.40 7.18 26.88
N TYR A 318 40.78 5.99 26.99
CA TYR A 318 40.74 5.24 28.24
C TYR A 318 41.32 3.81 28.16
N HIS A 319 41.39 3.20 26.97
CA HIS A 319 41.80 1.80 26.80
C HIS A 319 42.80 1.64 25.66
N TYR A 320 43.85 2.46 25.63
CA TYR A 320 44.83 2.46 24.54
C TYR A 320 45.62 1.14 24.49
N GLU A 321 45.62 0.35 25.57
CA GLU A 321 46.24 -0.97 25.63
C GLU A 321 45.56 -1.99 24.71
N MET A 322 44.31 -1.72 24.27
CA MET A 322 43.63 -2.54 23.26
C MET A 322 44.28 -2.40 21.87
N ILE A 323 45.05 -1.34 21.64
CA ILE A 323 45.72 -1.08 20.37
C ILE A 323 47.05 -1.87 20.35
N PRO A 324 47.30 -2.70 19.31
CA PRO A 324 48.57 -3.40 19.17
C PRO A 324 49.76 -2.44 19.28
N ARG A 325 50.78 -2.80 20.07
CA ARG A 325 51.92 -1.91 20.36
C ARG A 325 52.63 -1.40 19.10
N VAL A 326 52.64 -2.20 18.04
CA VAL A 326 53.23 -1.85 16.73
C VAL A 326 52.53 -0.65 16.07
N LEU A 327 51.24 -0.44 16.35
CA LEU A 327 50.43 0.64 15.78
C LEU A 327 50.41 1.91 16.65
N LEU A 328 50.80 1.82 17.92
CA LEU A 328 50.80 2.97 18.84
C LEU A 328 51.76 4.08 18.41
N GLY A 329 52.95 3.74 17.93
CA GLY A 329 53.94 4.71 17.44
C GLY A 329 53.43 5.53 16.25
N PRO A 330 52.99 4.88 15.16
CA PRO A 330 52.37 5.56 14.02
C PRO A 330 51.15 6.41 14.40
N LEU A 331 50.28 5.90 15.30
CA LEU A 331 49.11 6.62 15.77
C LEU A 331 49.47 7.91 16.52
N ASN A 332 50.43 7.83 17.43
CA ASN A 332 50.88 9.00 18.19
C ASN A 332 51.54 10.04 17.27
N PHE A 333 52.39 9.59 16.33
CA PHE A 333 53.01 10.47 15.34
C PHE A 333 51.96 11.16 14.44
N SER A 334 50.97 10.40 13.95
CA SER A 334 49.88 10.95 13.13
C SER A 334 49.04 11.97 13.87
N ARG A 335 48.84 11.78 15.18
CA ARG A 335 48.03 12.68 16.02
C ARG A 335 48.82 13.85 16.61
N HIS A 336 50.15 13.83 16.54
CA HIS A 336 50.99 14.85 17.16
C HIS A 336 50.70 16.27 16.66
N ASN A 337 50.26 16.40 15.41
CA ASN A 337 49.92 17.67 14.77
C ASN A 337 48.42 18.03 14.86
N VAL A 338 47.60 17.20 15.51
CA VAL A 338 46.16 17.44 15.67
C VAL A 338 45.93 18.13 17.02
N PRO A 339 45.54 19.42 17.05
CA PRO A 339 45.43 20.18 18.30
C PRO A 339 44.16 19.86 19.11
N PHE A 340 43.31 18.96 18.61
CA PHE A 340 41.99 18.67 19.20
C PHE A 340 41.97 17.33 19.94
N PRO A 341 41.25 17.24 21.08
CA PRO A 341 40.98 15.97 21.73
C PRO A 341 40.11 15.07 20.83
N PRO A 342 40.19 13.73 20.99
CA PRO A 342 39.43 12.77 20.18
C PRO A 342 37.91 13.05 20.10
N VAL A 343 37.33 13.59 21.18
CA VAL A 343 35.90 13.95 21.20
C VAL A 343 35.57 15.04 20.18
N LEU A 344 36.34 16.13 20.13
CA LEU A 344 36.10 17.23 19.19
C LEU A 344 36.40 16.81 17.75
N GLU A 345 37.42 15.99 17.54
CA GLU A 345 37.76 15.40 16.25
C GLU A 345 36.59 14.60 15.67
N VAL A 346 35.97 13.72 16.48
CA VAL A 346 34.80 12.93 16.07
C VAL A 346 33.61 13.82 15.74
N PHE A 347 33.33 14.86 16.53
CA PHE A 347 32.23 15.79 16.20
C PHE A 347 32.45 16.48 14.84
N PHE A 348 33.67 16.93 14.55
CA PHE A 348 34.00 17.49 13.23
C PHE A 348 33.84 16.47 12.10
N LEU A 349 34.28 15.23 12.32
CA LEU A 349 34.18 14.15 11.35
C LEU A 349 32.71 13.79 11.06
N GLU A 350 31.87 13.64 12.09
CA GLU A 350 30.43 13.36 11.95
C GLU A 350 29.73 14.48 11.17
N ILE A 351 29.95 15.75 11.55
CA ILE A 351 29.38 16.90 10.84
C ILE A 351 29.86 16.93 9.37
N THR A 352 31.14 16.64 9.13
CA THR A 352 31.69 16.63 7.77
C THR A 352 31.06 15.52 6.92
N ILE A 353 30.87 14.33 7.48
CA ILE A 353 30.21 13.21 6.79
C ILE A 353 28.75 13.56 6.47
N GLU A 354 28.03 14.16 7.41
CA GLU A 354 26.65 14.60 7.20
C GLU A 354 26.54 15.69 6.12
N LEU A 355 27.46 16.66 6.11
CA LEU A 355 27.55 17.67 5.05
C LEU A 355 27.82 17.04 3.68
N LEU A 356 28.76 16.08 3.62
CA LEU A 356 29.06 15.35 2.39
C LEU A 356 27.87 14.50 1.93
N ARG A 357 27.12 13.90 2.87
CA ARG A 357 25.93 13.10 2.59
C ARG A 357 24.81 13.96 2.01
N GLU A 358 24.52 15.12 2.62
CA GLU A 358 23.50 16.06 2.13
C GLU A 358 23.88 16.64 0.76
N ALA A 359 25.16 16.99 0.56
CA ALA A 359 25.66 17.41 -0.74
C ALA A 359 25.55 16.29 -1.78
N GLY A 360 25.86 15.05 -1.39
CA GLY A 360 25.80 13.86 -2.22
C GLY A 360 24.38 13.47 -2.63
N ALA A 361 23.40 13.59 -1.72
CA ALA A 361 22.00 13.27 -1.98
C ALA A 361 21.36 14.19 -3.05
N ARG A 362 21.93 15.37 -3.28
CA ARG A 362 21.48 16.33 -4.31
C ARG A 362 22.25 16.21 -5.62
N LEU A 363 23.22 15.30 -5.72
CA LEU A 363 23.87 14.98 -6.99
C LEU A 363 22.95 14.08 -7.82
N PRO A 364 22.83 14.32 -9.14
CA PRO A 364 22.02 13.46 -10.00
C PRO A 364 22.54 12.02 -9.95
N ALA A 365 21.66 11.06 -9.65
CA ALA A 365 21.99 9.64 -9.46
C ALA A 365 22.59 8.96 -10.71
N LYS A 366 22.54 9.61 -11.88
CA LYS A 366 23.06 9.09 -13.14
C LYS A 366 24.46 9.64 -13.43
N VAL A 367 25.46 9.05 -12.78
CA VAL A 367 26.80 8.98 -13.38
C VAL A 367 27.13 7.50 -13.56
N GLY A 368 26.71 6.95 -14.71
CA GLY A 368 27.27 5.77 -15.39
C GLY A 368 27.38 4.47 -14.61
#